data_AF-A0A962WL33-F1
#
_entry.id   AF-A0A962WL33-F1
#
_cell.length_a   1.000
_cell.length_b   1.000
_cell.length_c   1.000
_cell.angle_alpha   90.00
_cell.angle_beta   90.00
_cell.angle_gamma   90.00
#
_symmetry.space_group_name_H-M   'P 1'
#
loop_
_entity.id
_entity.type
_entity.pdbx_description
1 polymer ?
#
loop_
_entity_poly.entity_id
_entity_poly.type
_entity_poly.pdbx_seq_one_letter_code
_entity_poly.pdbx_strand_id
1 'polypeptide(L)'
;FKHALRNAIIPVVSLAAVQFGFMLGGSVIIETIFALHGAGFLAWESISRSDFPTVQAVLLLFSLFYVVLTFLADLLNAWLDPRIRVG
;
A
#
# COMPACT_ATOMS: atom_id res chain seq x y z
N PHE A 1 -19.56 -2.43 23.94
CA PHE A 1 -19.36 -1.62 22.71
C PHE A 1 -17.96 -1.00 22.58
N LYS A 2 -17.34 -0.45 23.64
CA LYS A 2 -15.96 0.08 23.62
C LYS A 2 -14.85 -0.94 23.24
N HIS A 3 -15.13 -2.24 23.39
CA HIS A 3 -14.17 -3.34 23.15
C HIS A 3 -14.26 -3.97 21.75
N ALA A 4 -15.41 -3.87 21.06
CA ALA A 4 -15.58 -4.44 19.72
C ALA A 4 -14.88 -3.61 18.64
N LEU A 5 -14.85 -2.29 18.82
CA LEU A 5 -14.17 -1.36 17.92
C LEU A 5 -12.64 -1.57 17.92
N ARG A 6 -12.05 -1.90 19.08
CA ARG A 6 -10.60 -2.15 19.22
C ARG A 6 -10.14 -3.46 18.56
N ASN A 7 -11.02 -4.47 18.48
CA ASN A 7 -10.73 -5.77 17.87
C ASN A 7 -10.98 -5.80 16.35
N ALA A 8 -11.79 -4.87 15.83
CA ALA A 8 -12.08 -4.73 14.40
C ALA A 8 -11.03 -3.90 13.64
N ILE A 9 -10.21 -3.10 14.32
CA ILE A 9 -9.22 -2.22 13.67
C ILE A 9 -8.04 -3.01 13.08
N ILE A 10 -7.70 -4.18 13.63
CA ILE A 10 -6.62 -5.05 13.15
C ILE A 10 -6.82 -5.45 11.68
N PRO A 11 -7.98 -6.03 11.27
CA PRO A 11 -8.23 -6.31 9.87
C PRO A 11 -8.51 -5.05 9.05
N VAL A 12 -8.99 -3.94 9.63
CA VAL A 12 -9.32 -2.73 8.87
C VAL A 12 -8.09 -2.08 8.23
N VAL A 13 -6.94 -2.07 8.91
CA VAL A 13 -5.73 -1.47 8.30
C VAL A 13 -5.16 -2.36 7.20
N SER A 14 -5.13 -3.70 7.40
CA SER A 14 -4.76 -4.62 6.31
C SER A 14 -5.74 -4.54 5.14
N LEU A 15 -7.04 -4.44 5.40
CA LEU A 15 -8.05 -4.30 4.36
C LEU A 15 -7.88 -2.97 3.61
N ALA A 16 -7.61 -1.87 4.32
CA ALA A 16 -7.36 -0.57 3.74
C ALA A 16 -6.09 -0.55 2.87
N ALA A 17 -5.01 -1.23 3.29
CA ALA A 17 -3.79 -1.36 2.48
C ALA A 17 -4.05 -2.15 1.18
N VAL A 18 -4.80 -3.25 1.26
CA VAL A 18 -5.22 -4.01 0.07
C VAL A 18 -6.12 -3.17 -0.82
N GLN A 19 -7.08 -2.44 -0.25
CA GLN A 19 -7.97 -1.53 -0.99
C GLN A 19 -7.18 -0.44 -1.71
N PHE A 20 -6.18 0.15 -1.03
CA PHE A 20 -5.27 1.13 -1.62
C PHE A 20 -4.45 0.51 -2.76
N GLY A 21 -3.95 -0.71 -2.61
CA GLY A 21 -3.28 -1.44 -3.69
C GLY A 21 -4.18 -1.64 -4.91
N PHE A 22 -5.45 -2.00 -4.69
CA PHE A 22 -6.45 -2.09 -5.76
C PHE A 22 -6.72 -0.74 -6.43
N MET A 23 -6.83 0.34 -5.65
CA MET A 23 -7.03 1.69 -6.18
C MET A 23 -5.82 2.17 -6.98
N LEU A 24 -4.60 1.90 -6.52
CA LEU A 24 -3.36 2.21 -7.26
C LEU A 24 -3.29 1.42 -8.58
N GLY A 25 -3.62 0.13 -8.57
CA GLY A 25 -3.69 -0.68 -9.78
C GLY A 25 -4.74 -0.17 -10.78
N GLY A 26 -5.91 0.25 -10.29
CA GLY A 26 -6.92 0.91 -11.11
C GLY A 26 -6.47 2.27 -11.68
N SER A 27 -5.73 3.06 -10.88
CA SER A 27 -5.15 4.33 -11.29
C SER A 27 -4.17 4.14 -12.45
N VAL A 28 -3.32 3.12 -12.42
CA VAL A 28 -2.37 2.80 -13.51
C VAL A 28 -3.12 2.60 -14.84
N ILE A 29 -4.24 1.88 -14.81
CA ILE A 29 -5.05 1.62 -16.02
C ILE A 29 -5.64 2.92 -16.55
N ILE A 30 -6.20 3.75 -15.67
CA ILE A 30 -6.78 5.05 -16.05
C ILE A 30 -5.68 5.97 -16.61
N GLU A 31 -4.53 6.05 -15.95
CA GLU A 31 -3.39 6.85 -16.40
C GLU A 31 -2.89 6.41 -17.78
N THR A 32 -2.87 5.09 -18.04
CA THR A 32 -2.42 4.53 -19.32
C THR A 32 -3.42 4.78 -20.45
N ILE A 33 -4.73 4.64 -20.19
CA ILE A 33 -5.77 4.87 -21.19
C ILE A 33 -5.90 6.35 -21.55
N PHE A 34 -5.81 7.24 -20.56
CA PHE A 34 -5.96 8.68 -20.75
C PHE A 34 -4.64 9.43 -20.99
N ALA A 35 -3.51 8.72 -21.09
CA ALA A 35 -2.17 9.29 -21.23
C ALA A 35 -1.86 10.39 -20.19
N LEU A 36 -2.30 10.16 -18.95
CA LEU A 36 -2.00 11.06 -17.83
C LEU A 36 -0.58 10.76 -17.33
N HIS A 37 0.23 11.80 -17.16
CA HIS A 37 1.62 11.70 -16.68
C HIS A 37 1.65 11.40 -15.16
N GLY A 38 1.27 10.18 -14.79
CA GLY A 38 1.33 9.69 -13.41
C GLY A 38 2.43 8.65 -13.18
N ALA A 39 2.60 8.26 -11.92
CA ALA A 39 3.59 7.26 -11.53
C ALA A 39 3.29 5.86 -12.11
N GLY A 40 2.01 5.53 -12.30
CA GLY A 40 1.58 4.28 -12.91
C GLY A 40 1.86 4.26 -14.41
N PHE A 41 1.60 5.38 -15.09
CA PHE A 41 1.97 5.55 -16.50
C PHE A 41 3.49 5.45 -16.72
N LEU A 42 4.29 6.09 -15.87
CA LEU A 42 5.75 6.00 -15.93
C LEU A 42 6.25 4.57 -15.71
N ALA A 43 5.64 3.82 -14.79
CA ALA A 43 5.95 2.41 -14.59
C ALA A 43 5.68 1.59 -15.87
N TRP A 44 4.50 1.80 -16.47
CA TRP A 44 4.07 1.12 -17.69
C TRP A 44 4.98 1.45 -18.88
N GLU A 45 5.30 2.72 -19.09
CA GLU A 45 6.21 3.16 -20.15
C GLU A 45 7.61 2.58 -19.96
N SER A 46 8.12 2.56 -18.73
CA SER A 46 9.44 2.00 -18.42
C SER A 46 9.49 0.50 -18.68
N ILE A 47 8.42 -0.25 -18.33
CA ILE A 47 8.29 -1.67 -18.66
C ILE A 47 8.26 -1.87 -20.18
N SER A 48 7.46 -1.07 -20.89
CA SER A 48 7.32 -1.18 -22.34
C SER A 48 8.61 -0.84 -23.09
N ARG A 49 9.41 0.11 -22.58
CA ARG A 49 10.72 0.48 -23.13
C ARG A 49 11.86 -0.41 -22.62
N SER A 50 11.58 -1.40 -21.76
CA SER A 50 12.58 -2.23 -21.07
C SER A 50 13.66 -1.42 -20.33
N ASP A 51 13.28 -0.27 -19.80
CA ASP A 51 14.14 0.59 -18.98
C ASP A 51 14.19 0.02 -17.56
N PHE A 52 15.04 -0.99 -17.37
CA PHE A 52 15.19 -1.70 -16.10
C PHE A 52 15.51 -0.78 -14.90
N PRO A 53 16.40 0.23 -15.01
CA PRO A 53 16.67 1.16 -13.91
C PRO A 53 15.41 1.88 -13.42
N THR A 54 14.58 2.36 -14.35
CA THR A 54 13.39 3.14 -14.00
C THR A 54 12.29 2.25 -13.42
N VAL A 55 12.09 1.05 -13.98
CA VAL A 55 11.17 0.05 -13.40
C VAL A 55 11.58 -0.32 -11.98
N GLN A 56 12.87 -0.55 -11.74
CA GLN A 56 13.38 -0.91 -10.42
C GLN A 56 13.18 0.23 -9.41
N ALA A 57 13.43 1.49 -9.81
CA ALA A 57 13.19 2.65 -8.95
C ALA A 57 11.71 2.78 -8.55
N VAL A 58 10.80 2.61 -9.50
CA VAL A 58 9.35 2.68 -9.25
C VAL A 58 8.89 1.53 -8.35
N LEU A 59 9.37 0.31 -8.60
CA LEU A 59 9.08 -0.85 -7.75
C LEU A 59 9.57 -0.64 -6.32
N LEU A 60 10.81 -0.18 -6.14
CA LEU A 60 11.37 0.11 -4.81
C LEU A 60 10.56 1.17 -4.07
N LEU A 61 10.12 2.22 -4.77
CA LEU A 61 9.29 3.28 -4.18
C LEU A 61 7.95 2.71 -3.67
N PHE A 62 7.26 1.92 -4.50
CA PHE A 62 5.99 1.28 -4.12
C PHE A 62 6.17 0.26 -2.99
N SER A 63 7.22 -0.55 -3.05
CA SER A 63 7.55 -1.51 -1.98
C SER A 63 7.84 -0.80 -0.66
N LEU A 64 8.62 0.28 -0.67
CA LEU A 64 8.90 1.07 0.52
C LEU A 64 7.62 1.66 1.11
N PHE A 65 6.76 2.23 0.27
CA PHE A 65 5.48 2.78 0.71
C PHE A 65 4.60 1.70 1.35
N TYR A 66 4.52 0.51 0.73
CA TYR A 66 3.80 -0.62 1.28
C TYR A 66 4.34 -1.05 2.64
N VAL A 67 5.68 -1.20 2.76
CA VAL A 67 6.34 -1.55 4.03
C VAL A 67 6.07 -0.50 5.10
N VAL A 68 6.11 0.79 4.78
CA VAL A 68 5.80 1.87 5.73
C VAL A 68 4.34 1.79 6.19
N LEU A 69 3.40 1.55 5.28
CA LEU A 69 1.99 1.38 5.64
C LEU A 69 1.78 0.15 6.53
N THR A 70 2.39 -0.99 6.19
CA THR A 70 2.32 -2.20 7.03
C THR A 70 2.97 -1.97 8.39
N PHE A 71 4.12 -1.30 8.45
CA PHE A 71 4.79 -0.97 9.70
C PHE A 71 3.95 -0.03 10.58
N LEU A 72 3.31 0.98 9.99
CA LEU A 72 2.35 1.84 10.71
C LEU A 72 1.14 1.04 11.19
N ALA A 73 0.65 0.09 10.39
CA ALA A 73 -0.43 -0.81 10.79
C ALA A 73 -0.03 -1.66 12.00
N ASP A 74 1.17 -2.25 11.97
CA ASP A 74 1.72 -3.06 13.04
C ASP A 74 1.94 -2.23 14.31
N LEU A 75 2.41 -0.98 14.18
CA LEU A 75 2.57 -0.07 15.31
C LEU A 75 1.23 0.31 15.93
N LEU A 76 0.22 0.63 15.10
CA LEU A 76 -1.14 0.90 15.56
C LEU A 76 -1.75 -0.33 16.25
N ASN A 77 -1.53 -1.52 15.68
CA ASN A 77 -1.95 -2.79 16.27
C ASN A 77 -1.26 -3.03 17.61
N ALA A 78 0.05 -2.82 17.73
CA ALA A 78 0.80 -2.94 18.97
C ALA A 78 0.31 -1.96 20.05
N TRP A 79 -0.08 -0.74 19.66
CA TRP A 79 -0.66 0.26 20.57
C TRP A 79 -2.11 -0.09 20.99
N LEU A 80 -2.86 -0.74 20.09
CA LEU A 80 -4.23 -1.19 20.33
C LEU A 80 -4.33 -2.57 20.96
N ASP A 81 -3.26 -3.36 21.07
CA ASP A 81 -3.32 -4.68 21.69
C ASP A 81 -2.90 -4.63 23.17
N PRO A 82 -3.81 -4.88 24.13
CA PRO A 82 -3.48 -5.00 25.54
C PRO A 82 -2.89 -6.38 25.90
N ARG A 83 -2.84 -7.36 24.96
CA ARG A 83 -2.36 -8.73 25.24
C ARG A 83 -0.84 -8.84 25.38
N ILE A 84 -0.05 -7.94 24.81
CA ILE A 84 1.41 -7.92 25.00
C ILE A 84 1.79 -7.57 26.47
N ARG A 85 0.83 -7.09 27.28
CA ARG A 85 1.05 -6.78 28.70
C ARG A 85 0.84 -7.97 29.65
N VAL A 86 0.49 -9.14 29.14
CA VAL A 86 0.39 -10.39 29.91
C VAL A 86 1.28 -11.45 29.26
N GLY A 87 2.58 -11.28 29.50
CA GLY A 87 3.67 -12.19 29.17
C GLY A 87 4.91 -11.74 29.91
#